data_AF-A0A5J5CSS5-F1
#
_entry.id   AF-A0A5J5CSS5-F1
#
_cell.length_a   1.000
_cell.length_b   1.000
_cell.length_c   1.000
_cell.angle_alpha   90.00
_cell.angle_beta   90.00
_cell.angle_gamma   90.00
#
_symmetry.space_group_name_H-M   'P 1'
#
loop_
_entity.id
_entity.type
_entity.pdbx_description
1 polymer ?
#
loop_
_entity_poly.entity_id
_entity_poly.type
_entity_poly.pdbx_seq_one_letter_code
_entity_poly.pdbx_strand_id
1 'polypeptide(L)'
;EHGGLLRIFPEGKAQFADIEPKFDRLLLFWSDRRNPHEVQPAFATRYAITVWYFDADERARAKEKYLTSAGEKGVKVELGKPSDPS
;
A
#
# COMPACT_ATOMS: atom_id res chain seq x y z
N GLU A 1 -11.30 -14.64 14.38
CA GLU A 1 -10.75 -14.41 15.74
C GLU A 1 -9.43 -13.63 15.62
N HIS A 2 -9.09 -12.80 16.61
CA HIS A 2 -8.02 -11.75 16.64
C HIS A 2 -8.27 -10.41 15.91
N GLY A 3 -9.31 -10.27 15.09
CA GLY A 3 -9.63 -9.00 14.41
C GLY A 3 -8.60 -8.61 13.35
N GLY A 4 -8.37 -7.31 13.13
CA GLY A 4 -7.32 -6.80 12.23
C GLY A 4 -7.60 -6.98 10.72
N LEU A 5 -8.86 -7.15 10.35
CA LEU A 5 -9.32 -7.23 8.96
C LEU A 5 -9.01 -5.92 8.23
N LEU A 6 -8.42 -6.03 7.04
CA LEU A 6 -8.38 -4.92 6.09
C LEU A 6 -9.66 -4.96 5.25
N ARG A 7 -10.49 -3.94 5.35
CA ARG A 7 -11.69 -3.77 4.53
C ARG A 7 -11.45 -2.68 3.49
N ILE A 8 -11.61 -3.03 2.21
CA ILE A 8 -11.50 -2.09 1.08
C ILE A 8 -12.90 -1.85 0.51
N PHE A 9 -13.22 -0.60 0.19
CA PHE A 9 -14.48 -0.17 -0.42
C PHE A 9 -14.23 0.38 -1.84
N PRO A 10 -14.11 -0.48 -2.87
CA PRO A 10 -13.80 -0.01 -4.21
C PRO A 10 -14.82 1.00 -4.74
N GLU A 11 -14.34 2.13 -5.24
CA GLU A 11 -15.19 3.18 -5.80
C GLU A 11 -16.07 2.63 -6.94
N GLY A 12 -17.35 3.01 -6.95
CA GLY A 12 -18.31 2.58 -7.98
C GLY A 12 -18.76 1.12 -7.88
N LYS A 13 -18.39 0.39 -6.81
CA LYS A 13 -18.90 -0.96 -6.55
C LYS A 13 -19.80 -0.97 -5.31
N ALA A 14 -20.89 -1.73 -5.38
CA ALA A 14 -21.80 -1.95 -4.24
C ALA A 14 -21.24 -2.96 -3.21
N GLN A 15 -20.03 -3.48 -3.43
CA GLN A 15 -19.40 -4.51 -2.62
C GLN A 15 -18.11 -3.97 -2.00
N PHE A 16 -17.75 -4.50 -0.84
CA PHE A 16 -16.45 -4.32 -0.21
C PHE A 16 -15.65 -5.63 -0.22
N ALA A 17 -14.35 -5.54 -0.02
CA ALA A 17 -13.45 -6.68 0.09
C ALA A 17 -12.90 -6.77 1.52
N ASP A 18 -13.17 -7.88 2.20
CA ASP A 18 -12.59 -8.22 3.49
C ASP A 18 -11.37 -9.12 3.31
N ILE A 19 -10.21 -8.64 3.78
CA ILE A 19 -8.92 -9.27 3.57
C ILE A 19 -8.31 -9.60 4.92
N GLU A 20 -8.32 -10.88 5.26
CA GLU A 20 -7.61 -11.39 6.44
C GLU A 20 -6.10 -11.18 6.33
N PRO A 21 -5.42 -10.76 7.40
CA PRO A 21 -3.97 -10.55 7.44
C PRO A 21 -3.22 -11.89 7.61
N LYS A 22 -3.30 -12.74 6.58
CA LYS A 22 -2.65 -14.05 6.57
C LYS A 22 -1.14 -13.91 6.38
N PHE A 23 -0.38 -14.75 7.09
CA PHE A 23 1.05 -14.91 6.82
C PHE A 23 1.29 -15.29 5.36
N ASP A 24 2.34 -14.76 4.77
CA ASP A 24 2.76 -14.97 3.37
C ASP A 24 1.74 -14.51 2.30
N ARG A 25 0.75 -13.69 2.67
CA ARG A 25 -0.16 -13.05 1.71
C ARG A 25 0.46 -11.77 1.15
N LEU A 26 0.70 -11.76 -0.16
CA LEU A 26 0.92 -10.52 -0.91
C LEU A 26 -0.42 -9.89 -1.31
N LEU A 27 -0.55 -8.57 -1.11
CA LEU A 27 -1.72 -7.78 -1.50
C LEU A 27 -1.28 -6.58 -2.34
N LEU A 28 -1.95 -6.38 -3.47
CA LEU A 28 -1.78 -5.21 -4.33
C LEU A 28 -3.12 -4.51 -4.54
N PHE A 29 -3.14 -3.19 -4.40
CA PHE A 29 -4.31 -2.36 -4.72
C PHE A 29 -3.84 -0.95 -5.11
N TRP A 30 -4.68 -0.23 -5.87
CA TRP A 30 -4.38 1.16 -6.25
C TRP A 30 -4.41 2.07 -5.04
N SER A 31 -3.38 2.90 -4.88
CA SER A 31 -3.20 3.80 -3.73
C SER A 31 -4.04 5.08 -3.79
N ASP A 32 -4.68 5.36 -4.92
CA ASP A 32 -5.50 6.56 -5.09
C ASP A 32 -6.92 6.36 -4.54
N ARG A 33 -7.81 7.30 -4.90
CA ARG A 33 -9.19 7.37 -4.40
C ARG A 33 -10.06 6.18 -4.78
N ARG A 34 -9.60 5.27 -5.65
CA ARG A 34 -10.35 4.07 -6.04
C ARG A 34 -10.51 3.06 -4.90
N ASN A 35 -9.62 3.07 -3.90
CA ASN A 35 -9.64 2.09 -2.80
C ASN A 35 -9.60 2.75 -1.39
N PRO A 36 -10.65 3.47 -0.97
CA PRO A 36 -10.87 3.76 0.44
C PRO A 36 -10.82 2.46 1.25
N HIS A 37 -10.10 2.46 2.36
CA HIS A 37 -9.94 1.27 3.17
C HIS A 37 -9.74 1.59 4.65
N GLU A 38 -10.15 0.66 5.49
CA GLU A 38 -9.98 0.71 6.93
C GLU A 38 -9.39 -0.60 7.45
N VAL A 39 -8.62 -0.52 8.53
CA VAL A 39 -8.18 -1.70 9.28
C VAL A 39 -9.04 -1.78 10.54
N GLN A 40 -9.80 -2.85 10.68
CA GLN A 40 -10.62 -3.11 11.85
C GLN A 40 -9.75 -3.34 13.11
N PRO A 41 -10.29 -3.15 14.33
CA PRO A 41 -9.56 -3.40 15.56
C PRO A 41 -8.89 -4.77 15.59
N ALA A 42 -7.63 -4.82 16.02
CA ALA A 42 -6.87 -6.05 16.22
C ALA A 42 -6.66 -6.28 17.72
N PHE A 43 -6.81 -7.53 18.14
CA PHE A 43 -6.71 -7.96 19.55
C PHE A 43 -5.50 -8.87 19.80
N ALA A 44 -4.56 -8.90 18.86
CA ALA A 44 -3.26 -9.54 18.95
C ALA A 44 -2.24 -8.74 18.15
N THR A 45 -0.94 -8.88 18.47
CA THR A 45 0.14 -8.22 17.70
C THR A 45 0.12 -8.68 16.25
N ARG A 46 0.18 -7.72 15.32
CA ARG A 46 0.09 -7.95 13.87
C ARG A 46 1.25 -7.27 13.15
N TYR A 47 1.99 -8.03 12.35
CA TYR A 47 3.07 -7.51 11.51
C TYR A 47 2.65 -7.47 10.04
N ALA A 48 3.09 -6.43 9.33
CA ALA A 48 2.93 -6.27 7.88
C ALA A 48 4.04 -5.36 7.34
N ILE A 49 4.39 -5.54 6.07
CA ILE A 49 5.32 -4.67 5.34
C ILE A 49 4.56 -4.06 4.17
N THR A 50 4.68 -2.75 3.97
CA THR A 50 3.98 -2.02 2.89
C THR A 50 4.99 -1.29 2.02
N VAL A 51 4.84 -1.44 0.71
CA VAL A 51 5.59 -0.69 -0.30
C VAL A 51 4.63 0.09 -1.18
N TRP A 52 5.05 1.27 -1.65
CA TRP A 52 4.31 2.08 -2.62
C TRP A 52 5.14 2.20 -3.89
N TYR A 53 4.56 1.77 -5.01
CA TYR A 53 5.14 1.97 -6.32
C TYR A 53 4.72 3.34 -6.85
N PHE A 54 5.69 4.08 -7.40
CA PHE A 54 5.43 5.40 -7.97
C PHE A 54 5.14 5.30 -9.45
N ASP A 55 4.08 5.97 -9.88
CA ASP A 55 3.98 6.43 -11.27
C ASP A 55 5.01 7.54 -11.54
N ALA A 56 5.64 7.49 -12.70
CA ALA A 56 6.74 8.40 -13.03
C ALA A 56 6.25 9.85 -13.21
N ASP A 57 5.14 10.04 -13.92
CA ASP A 57 4.63 11.35 -14.29
C ASP A 57 3.92 12.04 -13.11
N GLU A 58 3.09 11.29 -12.38
CA GLU A 58 2.45 11.79 -11.16
C GLU A 58 3.48 12.26 -10.14
N ARG A 59 4.56 11.49 -9.99
CA ARG A 59 5.65 11.85 -9.09
C ARG A 59 6.41 13.09 -9.53
N ALA A 60 6.72 13.22 -10.83
CA ALA A 60 7.42 14.40 -11.34
C ALA A 60 6.63 15.67 -11.01
N ARG A 61 5.32 15.67 -11.31
CA ARG A 61 4.41 16.78 -10.97
C ARG A 61 4.33 17.04 -9.46
N ALA A 62 4.32 15.98 -8.64
CA ALA A 62 4.28 16.12 -7.19
C ALA A 62 5.57 16.77 -6.63
N LYS A 63 6.75 16.42 -7.17
CA LYS A 63 8.03 17.03 -6.77
C LYS A 63 8.09 18.52 -7.06
N GLU A 64 7.54 18.95 -8.19
CA GLU A 64 7.46 20.38 -8.55
C GLU A 64 6.54 21.15 -7.60
N LYS A 65 5.40 20.55 -7.23
CA LYS A 65 4.39 21.18 -6.37
C LYS A 65 4.77 21.20 -4.88
N TYR A 66 5.44 20.15 -4.41
CA TYR A 66 5.82 19.98 -3.01
C TYR A 66 7.35 19.94 -2.94
N LEU A 67 7.96 21.14 -2.92
CA LEU A 67 9.39 21.31 -2.66
C LEU A 67 9.71 20.72 -1.26
N THR A 68 10.09 19.43 -1.26
CA THR A 68 10.59 18.64 -0.14
C THR A 68 9.68 18.52 1.08
N SER A 69 8.60 17.74 0.98
CA SER A 69 8.09 16.99 2.14
C SER A 69 9.02 15.78 2.37
N ALA A 70 10.14 16.01 3.07
CA ALA A 70 11.14 15.00 3.37
C ALA A 70 10.67 14.00 4.46
N GLY A 71 9.59 13.26 4.19
CA GLY A 71 9.23 12.05 4.94
C GLY A 71 9.69 10.80 4.17
N GLU A 72 9.96 9.70 4.88
CA GLU A 72 10.41 8.42 4.28
C GLU A 72 9.51 7.97 3.09
N LYS A 73 8.22 8.28 3.15
CA LYS A 73 7.22 7.95 2.11
C LYS A 73 7.40 8.72 0.78
N GLY A 74 8.20 9.78 0.73
CA GLY A 74 8.47 10.57 -0.49
C GLY A 74 9.77 10.19 -1.22
N VAL A 75 10.59 9.31 -0.63
CA VAL A 75 11.92 8.94 -1.14
C VAL A 75 11.79 7.87 -2.24
N LYS A 76 12.57 7.99 -3.32
CA LYS A 76 12.63 6.96 -4.38
C LYS A 76 13.73 6.00 -4.01
N VAL A 77 13.44 4.71 -4.08
CA VAL A 77 14.47 3.67 -4.13
C VAL A 77 14.30 2.94 -5.46
N GLU A 78 15.42 2.51 -6.05
CA GLU A 78 15.39 1.71 -7.28
C GLU A 78 14.92 0.29 -6.99
N LEU A 79 14.24 -0.33 -7.97
CA LEU A 79 13.86 -1.73 -7.87
C LEU A 79 15.10 -2.60 -7.98
N GLY A 80 15.16 -3.65 -7.15
CA GLY A 80 16.23 -4.63 -7.23
C GLY A 80 16.28 -5.26 -8.61
N LYS A 81 17.50 -5.36 -9.17
CA LYS A 81 17.74 -6.16 -10.37
C LYS A 81 17.84 -7.63 -9.96
N PRO A 82 17.51 -8.58 -10.86
CA PRO A 82 17.79 -9.99 -10.62
C PRO A 82 19.28 -10.15 -10.27
N SER A 83 19.57 -10.85 -9.19
CA SER A 83 20.94 -11.34 -8.95
C SER A 83 21.22 -12.46 -9.95
N ASP A 84 22.46 -12.57 -10.41
CA ASP A 84 22.87 -13.71 -11.23
C ASP A 84 22.55 -15.02 -10.48
N PRO A 85 22.03 -16.05 -11.17
CA PRO A 85 21.77 -17.33 -10.52
C PRO A 85 23.09 -17.92 -10.03
N SER A 86 23.13 -18.27 -8.74
CA SER A 86 24.23 -19.02 -8.11
C SER A 86 24.43 -20.40 -8.73
#